data_AF-A0A7C1ERF0-F1
#
_entry.id   AF-A0A7C1ERF0-F1
#
_cell.length_a   1.000
_cell.length_b   1.000
_cell.length_c   1.000
_cell.angle_alpha   90.00
_cell.angle_beta   90.00
_cell.angle_gamma   90.00
#
_symmetry.space_group_name_H-M   'P 1'
#
loop_
_entity.id
_entity.type
_entity.pdbx_description
1 polymer ?
#
loop_
_entity_poly.entity_id
_entity_poly.type
_entity_poly.pdbx_seq_one_letter_code
_entity_poly.pdbx_strand_id
1 'polypeptide(L)'
;MKIKLASSLLVLGFLVCASVAKTEEKAFHFMSIKEVFGGTPAAPDAQYVMLQMYFAGQNLVGGHDIIVYDSAGTQITSFTFAGSVANGNNQAVILIATAACTSFFHVSANLVMDTAAIPLRGGKVCFDAIDCVAWGNYTGSSVGIGTPLNQCGGLIPGWAARRRLDICGGAALLEGCDDTQNSANDFNLLTVPAPRNNANQNGTVPVSTCGNGTLEGLEQCDDNNTTPGDGCNSSCQVEPPPCPNAKGDLNGANGLTPADVVLMLICVFNDPTGCDFCYSDVNSDDSLTPSDVVLELSAVFNSASFPPCTPPI
;
A
#
# COMPACT_ATOMS: atom_id res chain seq x y z
N MET A 1 -10.16 -38.72 79.78
CA MET A 1 -9.46 -39.15 78.54
C MET A 1 -8.53 -38.02 78.11
N LYS A 2 -7.23 -38.17 78.31
CA LYS A 2 -6.16 -37.23 77.93
C LYS A 2 -5.53 -37.71 76.62
N ILE A 3 -5.48 -36.89 75.56
CA ILE A 3 -4.54 -37.02 74.41
C ILE A 3 -4.34 -35.60 73.84
N LYS A 4 -3.32 -34.82 74.27
CA LYS A 4 -1.96 -34.62 73.70
C LYS A 4 -1.89 -34.24 72.21
N LEU A 5 -1.43 -33.00 71.96
CA LEU A 5 -0.92 -32.45 70.69
C LEU A 5 0.36 -33.18 70.21
N ALA A 6 0.54 -33.29 68.89
CA ALA A 6 1.85 -33.35 68.25
C ALA A 6 1.84 -32.76 66.82
N SER A 7 2.90 -31.99 66.55
CA SER A 7 3.28 -31.28 65.33
C SER A 7 3.15 -32.03 64.00
N SER A 8 2.87 -31.28 62.93
CA SER A 8 3.58 -31.44 61.67
C SER A 8 3.71 -30.09 60.96
N LEU A 9 4.97 -29.77 60.69
CA LEU A 9 5.48 -28.57 60.05
C LEU A 9 5.23 -28.73 58.54
N LEU A 10 4.41 -27.88 57.93
CA LEU A 10 4.42 -27.70 56.47
C LEU A 10 4.79 -26.25 56.20
N VAL A 11 6.04 -26.07 55.78
CA VAL A 11 6.57 -24.80 55.28
C VAL A 11 5.85 -24.51 53.96
N LEU A 12 4.83 -23.65 54.00
CA LEU A 12 4.21 -23.12 52.80
C LEU A 12 5.15 -22.02 52.27
N GLY A 13 6.05 -22.39 51.37
CA GLY A 13 6.90 -21.44 50.66
C GLY A 13 6.02 -20.46 49.89
N PHE A 14 6.07 -19.19 50.28
CA PHE A 14 5.56 -18.08 49.48
C PHE A 14 6.41 -17.99 48.21
N LEU A 15 5.98 -18.67 47.14
CA LEU A 15 6.42 -18.33 45.80
C LEU A 15 5.73 -17.00 45.48
N VAL A 16 6.38 -15.89 45.79
CA VAL A 16 6.05 -14.60 45.20
C VAL A 16 6.43 -14.72 43.73
N CYS A 17 5.52 -15.29 42.95
CA CYS A 17 5.52 -15.11 41.52
C CYS A 17 5.22 -13.62 41.34
N ALA A 18 6.27 -12.81 41.20
CA ALA A 18 6.16 -11.49 40.62
C ALA A 18 5.76 -11.68 39.16
N SER A 19 4.50 -12.05 38.94
CA SER A 19 3.82 -11.75 37.69
C SER A 19 3.88 -10.24 37.62
N VAL A 20 4.82 -9.72 36.83
CA VAL A 20 4.66 -8.41 36.22
C VAL A 20 3.34 -8.53 35.48
N ALA A 21 2.27 -8.09 36.13
CA ALA A 21 1.01 -7.88 35.45
C ALA A 21 1.36 -6.88 34.35
N LYS A 22 1.41 -7.35 33.10
CA LYS A 22 1.23 -6.44 31.97
C LYS A 22 -0.12 -5.79 32.26
N THR A 23 -0.10 -4.53 32.67
CA THR A 23 -1.30 -3.71 32.67
C THR A 23 -1.77 -3.69 31.23
N GLU A 24 -2.71 -4.58 30.89
CA GLU A 24 -3.58 -4.45 29.73
C GLU A 24 -4.49 -3.26 30.01
N GLU A 25 -3.92 -2.06 30.00
CA GLU A 25 -4.70 -0.89 29.70
C GLU A 25 -5.09 -1.06 28.24
N LYS A 26 -6.32 -1.53 27.98
CA LYS A 26 -6.91 -1.54 26.64
C LYS A 26 -7.01 -0.08 26.17
N ALA A 27 -5.90 0.48 25.70
CA ALA A 27 -5.91 1.67 24.89
C ALA A 27 -6.58 1.26 23.57
N PHE A 28 -7.84 1.64 23.39
CA PHE A 28 -8.44 1.58 22.06
C PHE A 28 -7.64 2.53 21.18
N HIS A 29 -6.86 2.00 20.24
CA HIS A 29 -6.09 2.82 19.30
C HIS A 29 -7.02 3.47 18.28
N PHE A 30 -7.48 4.68 18.60
CA PHE A 30 -8.23 5.54 17.69
C PHE A 30 -7.27 6.21 16.70
N MET A 31 -6.71 5.38 15.82
CA MET A 31 -5.72 5.75 14.81
C MET A 31 -5.97 4.98 13.52
N SER A 32 -5.56 5.56 12.39
CA SER A 32 -5.63 4.92 11.09
C SER A 32 -4.33 5.16 10.31
N ILE A 33 -4.04 4.28 9.37
CA ILE A 33 -3.05 4.46 8.31
C ILE A 33 -3.45 5.70 7.51
N LYS A 34 -2.58 6.70 7.53
CA LYS A 34 -2.74 7.95 6.79
C LYS A 34 -2.14 7.87 5.42
N GLU A 35 -0.95 7.27 5.30
CA GLU A 35 -0.19 7.29 4.06
C GLU A 35 0.74 6.08 3.98
N VAL A 36 0.84 5.49 2.79
CA VAL A 36 1.73 4.37 2.47
C VAL A 36 2.54 4.70 1.22
N PHE A 37 3.85 4.51 1.30
CA PHE A 37 4.77 4.78 0.20
C PHE A 37 5.66 3.56 -0.06
N GLY A 38 5.61 3.06 -1.30
CA GLY A 38 6.29 1.84 -1.70
C GLY A 38 7.70 2.03 -2.29
N GLY A 39 8.20 3.27 -2.33
CA GLY A 39 9.51 3.61 -2.90
C GLY A 39 9.45 4.14 -4.32
N THR A 40 10.61 4.31 -4.93
CA THR A 40 10.79 4.82 -6.31
C THR A 40 11.73 3.91 -7.09
N PRO A 41 11.80 4.02 -8.43
CA PRO A 41 12.81 3.33 -9.21
C PRO A 41 14.25 3.67 -8.77
N ALA A 42 14.50 4.93 -8.41
CA ALA A 42 15.80 5.40 -7.92
C ALA A 42 16.10 4.97 -6.48
N ALA A 43 15.07 4.77 -5.66
CA ALA A 43 15.18 4.41 -4.26
C ALA A 43 14.09 3.39 -3.86
N PRO A 44 14.18 2.13 -4.33
CA PRO A 44 13.14 1.12 -4.10
C PRO A 44 12.98 0.75 -2.62
N ASP A 45 14.07 0.87 -1.86
CA ASP A 45 14.08 0.57 -0.43
C ASP A 45 13.56 1.73 0.44
N ALA A 46 13.30 2.91 -0.14
CA ALA A 46 12.78 4.06 0.58
C ALA A 46 11.27 3.91 0.81
N GLN A 47 10.87 3.14 1.81
CA GLN A 47 9.48 2.82 2.10
C GLN A 47 9.03 3.34 3.47
N TYR A 48 7.75 3.70 3.58
CA TYR A 48 7.14 4.05 4.87
C TYR A 48 5.64 3.77 4.95
N VAL A 49 5.19 3.69 6.20
CA VAL A 49 3.79 3.76 6.61
C VAL A 49 3.68 4.89 7.64
N MET A 50 2.71 5.77 7.44
CA MET A 50 2.42 6.85 8.39
C MET A 50 1.05 6.62 9.00
N LEU A 51 0.99 6.57 10.33
CA LEU A 51 -0.26 6.51 11.10
C LEU A 51 -0.68 7.92 11.52
N GLN A 52 -1.97 8.14 11.73
CA GLN A 52 -2.52 9.37 12.29
C GLN A 52 -3.54 9.05 13.38
N MET A 53 -3.46 9.77 14.49
CA MET A 53 -4.41 9.69 15.60
C MET A 53 -5.64 10.54 15.29
N TYR A 54 -6.85 10.01 15.47
CA TYR A 54 -8.09 10.80 15.43
C TYR A 54 -8.70 11.02 16.81
N PHE A 55 -8.01 10.56 17.85
CA PHE A 55 -8.26 10.94 19.24
C PHE A 55 -6.91 11.23 19.94
N ALA A 56 -6.92 11.96 21.04
CA ALA A 56 -5.71 12.17 21.83
C ALA A 56 -5.37 10.93 22.69
N GLY A 57 -4.13 10.84 23.16
CA GLY A 57 -3.63 9.77 24.04
C GLY A 57 -3.23 8.47 23.34
N GLN A 58 -3.19 8.45 22.00
CA GLN A 58 -2.98 7.22 21.22
C GLN A 58 -1.49 6.91 20.98
N ASN A 59 -0.59 7.56 21.72
CA ASN A 59 0.85 7.45 21.53
C ASN A 59 1.47 6.18 22.13
N LEU A 60 0.71 5.41 22.91
CA LEU A 60 1.16 4.18 23.57
C LEU A 60 1.18 2.97 22.62
N VAL A 61 2.01 3.04 21.57
CA VAL A 61 2.05 2.04 20.49
C VAL A 61 3.11 0.95 20.67
N GLY A 62 3.87 0.93 21.77
CA GLY A 62 4.90 -0.09 21.99
C GLY A 62 4.34 -1.52 21.98
N GLY A 63 4.91 -2.40 21.16
CA GLY A 63 4.48 -3.79 21.00
C GLY A 63 3.38 -4.03 19.97
N HIS A 64 2.86 -2.97 19.32
CA HIS A 64 2.01 -3.09 18.13
C HIS A 64 2.85 -3.28 16.86
N ASP A 65 2.22 -3.72 15.77
CA ASP A 65 2.87 -4.09 14.53
C ASP A 65 2.37 -3.31 13.31
N ILE A 66 3.27 -3.04 12.35
CA ILE A 66 2.92 -2.94 10.93
C ILE A 66 3.13 -4.30 10.27
N ILE A 67 2.08 -4.87 9.69
CA ILE A 67 2.10 -6.18 9.04
C ILE A 67 1.94 -5.98 7.54
N VAL A 68 2.84 -6.56 6.75
CA VAL A 68 2.84 -6.44 5.29
C VAL A 68 2.50 -7.79 4.65
N TYR A 69 1.64 -7.76 3.64
CA TYR A 69 1.18 -8.93 2.90
C TYR A 69 1.44 -8.76 1.40
N ASP A 70 1.67 -9.87 0.71
CA ASP A 70 1.75 -9.94 -0.74
C ASP A 70 0.37 -9.85 -1.40
N SER A 71 0.33 -9.90 -2.74
CA SER A 71 -0.90 -9.85 -3.52
C SER A 71 -1.82 -11.06 -3.30
N ALA A 72 -1.30 -12.21 -2.86
CA ALA A 72 -2.11 -13.38 -2.53
C ALA A 72 -2.69 -13.33 -1.10
N GLY A 73 -2.28 -12.35 -0.29
CA GLY A 73 -2.64 -12.25 1.11
C GLY A 73 -1.77 -13.07 2.06
N THR A 74 -0.60 -13.53 1.61
CA THR A 74 0.40 -14.15 2.47
C THR A 74 1.19 -13.05 3.18
N GLN A 75 1.39 -13.19 4.49
CA GLN A 75 2.21 -12.24 5.24
C GLN A 75 3.68 -12.34 4.79
N ILE A 76 4.24 -11.22 4.34
CA ILE A 76 5.65 -11.07 3.98
C ILE A 76 6.48 -10.88 5.25
N THR A 77 6.11 -9.90 6.08
CA THR A 77 6.83 -9.53 7.30
C THR A 77 5.92 -8.78 8.29
N SER A 78 6.42 -8.61 9.52
CA SER A 78 5.83 -7.75 10.55
C SER A 78 6.91 -6.93 11.22
N PHE A 79 6.64 -5.64 11.45
CA PHE A 79 7.54 -4.70 12.11
C PHE A 79 6.96 -4.30 13.47
N THR A 80 7.48 -4.92 14.54
CA THR A 80 7.05 -4.63 15.91
C THR A 80 7.65 -3.35 16.44
N PHE A 81 6.81 -2.49 17.00
CA PHE A 81 7.20 -1.20 17.55
C PHE A 81 7.97 -1.37 18.85
N ALA A 82 9.25 -1.00 18.85
CA ALA A 82 10.14 -1.11 20.01
C ALA A 82 9.68 -0.29 21.23
N GLY A 83 8.79 0.69 21.04
CA GLY A 83 8.24 1.51 22.10
C GLY A 83 7.19 2.50 21.62
N SER A 84 6.66 3.25 22.57
CA SER A 84 5.67 4.30 22.37
C SER A 84 6.31 5.62 21.94
N VAL A 85 5.52 6.52 21.34
CA VAL A 85 5.98 7.85 20.92
C VAL A 85 5.60 8.94 21.92
N ALA A 86 6.21 10.13 21.81
CA ALA A 86 6.05 11.19 22.81
C ALA A 86 4.76 12.01 22.61
N ASN A 87 4.43 12.37 21.37
CA ASN A 87 3.29 13.24 21.06
C ASN A 87 2.04 12.40 20.83
N GLY A 88 1.13 12.46 21.81
CA GLY A 88 -0.20 11.85 21.77
C GLY A 88 -1.33 12.83 21.50
N ASN A 89 -1.07 14.01 20.94
CA ASN A 89 -2.14 14.95 20.63
C ASN A 89 -3.08 14.36 19.58
N ASN A 90 -4.36 14.78 19.59
CA ASN A 90 -5.25 14.51 18.47
C ASN A 90 -4.60 14.99 17.17
N GLN A 91 -4.70 14.20 16.10
CA GLN A 91 -4.12 14.47 14.77
C GLN A 91 -2.59 14.41 14.70
N ALA A 92 -1.93 14.00 15.79
CA ALA A 92 -0.51 13.65 15.74
C ALA A 92 -0.31 12.44 14.81
N VAL A 93 0.85 12.39 14.16
CA VAL A 93 1.22 11.33 13.23
C VAL A 93 2.38 10.52 13.79
N ILE A 94 2.54 9.30 13.30
CA ILE A 94 3.70 8.44 13.58
C ILE A 94 4.26 7.97 12.25
N LEU A 95 5.53 8.26 12.00
CA LEU A 95 6.24 7.78 10.82
C LEU A 95 6.98 6.49 11.14
N ILE A 96 6.62 5.42 10.43
CA ILE A 96 7.28 4.11 10.48
C ILE A 96 7.96 3.91 9.13
N ALA A 97 9.29 3.92 9.09
CA ALA A 97 10.01 4.00 7.82
C ALA A 97 11.32 3.21 7.81
N THR A 98 11.78 2.85 6.62
CA THR A 98 13.10 2.26 6.42
C THR A 98 14.22 3.28 6.61
N ALA A 99 15.44 2.82 6.90
CA ALA A 99 16.61 3.71 6.96
C ALA A 99 16.86 4.45 5.63
N ALA A 100 16.65 3.77 4.50
CA ALA A 100 16.72 4.38 3.18
C ALA A 100 15.69 5.53 3.03
N CYS A 101 14.46 5.33 3.51
CA CYS A 101 13.42 6.36 3.48
C CYS A 101 13.79 7.59 4.31
N THR A 102 14.38 7.40 5.50
CA THR A 102 14.80 8.54 6.35
C THR A 102 15.87 9.39 5.67
N SER A 103 16.78 8.75 4.93
CA SER A 103 17.83 9.42 4.16
C SER A 103 17.24 10.12 2.94
N PHE A 104 16.33 9.45 2.24
CA PHE A 104 15.66 9.95 1.04
C PHE A 104 14.83 11.22 1.33
N PHE A 105 13.92 11.19 2.31
CA PHE A 105 13.08 12.35 2.62
C PHE A 105 13.70 13.32 3.64
N HIS A 106 14.94 13.12 4.07
CA HIS A 106 15.59 13.91 5.13
C HIS A 106 14.72 14.08 6.40
N VAL A 107 14.07 12.99 6.82
CA VAL A 107 13.16 12.95 7.96
C VAL A 107 13.51 11.83 8.92
N SER A 108 13.52 12.10 10.22
CA SER A 108 13.72 11.06 11.22
C SER A 108 12.44 10.25 11.40
N ALA A 109 12.53 8.92 11.24
CA ALA A 109 11.44 8.01 11.58
C ALA A 109 11.21 7.97 13.10
N ASN A 110 9.97 7.72 13.52
CA ASN A 110 9.65 7.47 14.92
C ASN A 110 9.88 6.01 15.29
N LEU A 111 9.54 5.12 14.37
CA LEU A 111 9.64 3.67 14.48
C LEU A 111 10.25 3.13 13.19
N VAL A 112 10.87 1.96 13.27
CA VAL A 112 11.74 1.45 12.21
C VAL A 112 11.04 0.35 11.43
N MET A 113 11.15 0.39 10.10
CA MET A 113 11.04 -0.78 9.24
C MET A 113 12.48 -1.26 8.97
N ASP A 114 12.85 -2.43 9.46
CA ASP A 114 14.22 -2.93 9.35
C ASP A 114 14.57 -3.42 7.93
N THR A 115 13.55 -3.73 7.13
CA THR A 115 13.68 -4.10 5.72
C THR A 115 12.58 -3.45 4.86
N ALA A 116 12.89 -3.18 3.59
CA ALA A 116 11.86 -2.85 2.60
C ALA A 116 11.03 -4.11 2.29
N ALA A 117 9.71 -3.97 2.27
CA ALA A 117 8.78 -5.10 2.12
C ALA A 117 7.45 -4.75 1.45
N ILE A 118 7.16 -3.47 1.19
CA ILE A 118 5.90 -3.01 0.60
C ILE A 118 5.93 -3.28 -0.92
N PRO A 119 5.10 -4.20 -1.44
CA PRO A 119 5.06 -4.47 -2.87
C PRO A 119 4.31 -3.37 -3.63
N LEU A 120 4.74 -3.04 -4.85
CA LEU A 120 4.08 -2.01 -5.66
C LEU A 120 2.84 -2.55 -6.39
N ARG A 121 2.95 -3.70 -7.09
CA ARG A 121 1.88 -4.23 -7.96
C ARG A 121 0.61 -4.66 -7.23
N GLY A 122 0.74 -5.13 -5.99
CA GLY A 122 -0.40 -5.48 -5.16
C GLY A 122 0.04 -6.03 -3.83
N GLY A 123 -0.72 -5.68 -2.80
CA GLY A 123 -0.42 -6.04 -1.44
C GLY A 123 -1.36 -5.37 -0.46
N LYS A 124 -1.09 -5.62 0.82
CA LYS A 124 -1.83 -5.03 1.92
C LYS A 124 -0.89 -4.70 3.06
N VAL A 125 -1.13 -3.58 3.72
CA VAL A 125 -0.49 -3.19 4.97
C VAL A 125 -1.56 -3.03 6.03
N CYS A 126 -1.28 -3.54 7.23
CA CYS A 126 -2.15 -3.41 8.39
C CYS A 126 -1.39 -2.86 9.59
N PHE A 127 -2.04 -2.02 10.37
CA PHE A 127 -1.67 -1.71 11.75
C PHE A 127 -2.45 -2.64 12.68
N ASP A 128 -1.79 -3.70 13.15
CA ASP A 128 -2.44 -4.84 13.80
C ASP A 128 -3.73 -5.29 13.08
N ALA A 129 -4.82 -5.47 13.84
CA ALA A 129 -6.18 -5.64 13.36
C ALA A 129 -7.01 -4.35 13.50
N ILE A 130 -6.35 -3.19 13.66
CA ILE A 130 -7.00 -1.89 13.91
C ILE A 130 -7.41 -1.26 12.58
N ASP A 131 -6.49 -1.19 11.63
CA ASP A 131 -6.73 -0.58 10.32
C ASP A 131 -5.83 -1.21 9.25
N CYS A 132 -6.32 -1.29 8.03
CA CYS A 132 -5.60 -1.88 6.90
C CYS A 132 -5.86 -1.08 5.62
N VAL A 133 -4.92 -1.14 4.69
CA VAL A 133 -5.09 -0.69 3.32
C VAL A 133 -4.54 -1.73 2.37
N ALA A 134 -5.31 -2.06 1.33
CA ALA A 134 -4.89 -2.93 0.24
C ALA A 134 -4.87 -2.15 -1.08
N TRP A 135 -4.03 -2.59 -2.01
CA TRP A 135 -3.92 -1.98 -3.34
C TRP A 135 -3.64 -3.03 -4.41
N GLY A 136 -3.81 -2.63 -5.67
CA GLY A 136 -3.42 -3.42 -6.82
C GLY A 136 -4.14 -4.76 -6.88
N ASN A 137 -3.44 -5.75 -7.41
CA ASN A 137 -3.96 -7.10 -7.62
C ASN A 137 -4.07 -7.94 -6.32
N TYR A 138 -4.28 -7.30 -5.17
CA TYR A 138 -4.49 -8.01 -3.91
C TYR A 138 -5.79 -8.83 -3.94
N THR A 139 -5.66 -10.13 -3.70
CA THR A 139 -6.75 -11.14 -3.74
C THR A 139 -6.96 -11.86 -2.41
N GLY A 140 -6.21 -11.48 -1.37
CA GLY A 140 -6.36 -12.04 -0.03
C GLY A 140 -7.67 -11.63 0.66
N SER A 141 -7.76 -11.85 1.97
CA SER A 141 -8.95 -11.47 2.76
C SER A 141 -9.33 -10.00 2.56
N SER A 142 -10.61 -9.76 2.26
CA SER A 142 -11.20 -8.42 2.07
C SER A 142 -11.72 -7.76 3.35
N VAL A 143 -11.68 -8.47 4.48
CA VAL A 143 -12.11 -7.94 5.78
C VAL A 143 -11.26 -6.72 6.16
N GLY A 144 -11.92 -5.59 6.46
CA GLY A 144 -11.28 -4.34 6.83
C GLY A 144 -10.63 -3.56 5.69
N ILE A 145 -10.67 -4.06 4.44
CA ILE A 145 -10.09 -3.35 3.29
C ILE A 145 -11.02 -3.23 2.07
N GLY A 146 -12.09 -4.02 1.97
CA GLY A 146 -13.05 -3.94 0.86
C GLY A 146 -12.42 -4.12 -0.51
N THR A 147 -12.58 -3.12 -1.39
CA THR A 147 -11.94 -3.10 -2.72
C THR A 147 -10.53 -2.51 -2.59
N PRO A 148 -9.47 -3.17 -3.10
CA PRO A 148 -8.13 -2.58 -3.13
C PRO A 148 -8.08 -1.24 -3.87
N LEU A 149 -7.27 -0.30 -3.37
CA LEU A 149 -6.93 0.94 -4.08
C LEU A 149 -6.23 0.61 -5.40
N ASN A 150 -6.63 1.27 -6.49
CA ASN A 150 -5.98 1.14 -7.80
C ASN A 150 -5.71 -0.34 -8.17
N GLN A 151 -6.78 -1.13 -8.30
CA GLN A 151 -6.70 -2.60 -8.43
C GLN A 151 -5.80 -3.09 -9.57
N CYS A 152 -5.58 -2.25 -10.59
CA CYS A 152 -4.80 -2.57 -11.78
C CYS A 152 -3.37 -2.05 -11.70
N GLY A 153 -3.16 -0.80 -11.24
CA GLY A 153 -1.81 -0.22 -11.20
C GLY A 153 -1.06 -0.39 -9.87
N GLY A 154 -1.74 -0.81 -8.80
CA GLY A 154 -1.14 -0.90 -7.46
C GLY A 154 -0.69 0.45 -6.88
N LEU A 155 0.41 0.46 -6.14
CA LEU A 155 1.10 1.68 -5.77
C LEU A 155 1.96 2.14 -6.95
N ILE A 156 1.76 3.39 -7.37
CA ILE A 156 2.59 4.02 -8.38
C ILE A 156 3.96 4.37 -7.76
N PRO A 157 5.09 4.00 -8.38
CA PRO A 157 6.42 4.39 -7.92
C PRO A 157 6.54 5.92 -7.77
N GLY A 158 7.14 6.41 -6.68
CA GLY A 158 7.25 7.85 -6.42
C GLY A 158 5.99 8.50 -5.86
N TRP A 159 4.86 7.79 -5.80
CA TRP A 159 3.60 8.29 -5.27
C TRP A 159 3.23 7.56 -3.99
N ALA A 160 2.32 8.14 -3.21
CA ALA A 160 1.82 7.53 -1.99
C ALA A 160 0.32 7.24 -2.07
N ALA A 161 -0.12 6.12 -1.51
CA ALA A 161 -1.52 5.94 -1.16
C ALA A 161 -1.81 6.78 0.08
N ARG A 162 -2.73 7.73 -0.03
CA ARG A 162 -3.08 8.65 1.06
C ARG A 162 -4.56 8.57 1.39
N ARG A 163 -4.86 8.43 2.68
CA ARG A 163 -6.22 8.38 3.18
C ARG A 163 -6.94 9.69 2.87
N ARG A 164 -8.16 9.54 2.37
CA ARG A 164 -9.13 10.61 2.17
C ARG A 164 -9.64 11.08 3.52
N LEU A 165 -9.69 12.39 3.70
CA LEU A 165 -10.16 13.04 4.94
C LEU A 165 -11.46 13.82 4.69
N ASP A 166 -12.12 13.51 3.57
CA ASP A 166 -13.30 14.20 3.04
C ASP A 166 -14.56 13.32 3.07
N ILE A 167 -14.48 12.12 3.64
CA ILE A 167 -15.60 11.17 3.65
C ILE A 167 -16.59 11.55 4.76
N CYS A 168 -16.09 11.93 5.93
CA CYS A 168 -16.92 12.40 7.04
C CYS A 168 -17.47 13.82 6.89
N GLY A 169 -17.17 14.52 5.80
CA GLY A 169 -17.53 15.92 5.59
C GLY A 169 -16.61 16.94 6.29
N GLY A 170 -15.64 16.48 7.09
CA GLY A 170 -14.39 17.21 7.30
C GLY A 170 -13.61 17.29 5.98
N ALA A 171 -12.56 18.11 5.86
CA ALA A 171 -11.69 18.07 4.66
C ALA A 171 -10.20 18.05 5.04
N ALA A 172 -9.88 17.98 6.33
CA ALA A 172 -8.56 18.30 6.84
C ALA A 172 -8.13 17.47 8.05
N LEU A 173 -9.06 16.88 8.79
CA LEU A 173 -8.78 16.10 9.98
C LEU A 173 -9.18 14.66 9.71
N LEU A 174 -8.45 13.72 10.32
CA LEU A 174 -8.85 12.32 10.30
C LEU A 174 -9.97 12.12 11.32
N GLU A 175 -11.04 11.50 10.87
CA GLU A 175 -12.16 11.05 11.67
C GLU A 175 -12.40 9.54 11.49
N GLY A 176 -13.06 8.91 12.46
CA GLY A 176 -13.28 7.46 12.43
C GLY A 176 -14.17 6.96 11.28
N CYS A 177 -14.96 7.82 10.63
CA CYS A 177 -15.76 7.46 9.46
C CYS A 177 -15.02 7.65 8.12
N ASP A 178 -13.78 8.16 8.12
CA ASP A 178 -12.91 8.22 6.94
C ASP A 178 -12.29 6.84 6.62
N ASP A 179 -12.63 5.84 7.42
CA ASP A 179 -12.44 4.43 7.14
C ASP A 179 -13.80 3.79 6.88
N THR A 180 -14.14 3.63 5.60
CA THR A 180 -15.35 2.92 5.16
C THR A 180 -15.13 1.42 5.02
N GLN A 181 -13.95 0.92 5.44
CA GLN A 181 -13.48 -0.44 5.23
C GLN A 181 -13.43 -0.79 3.73
N ASN A 182 -13.07 0.20 2.89
CA ASN A 182 -12.92 0.04 1.45
C ASN A 182 -11.77 0.91 0.94
N SER A 183 -10.61 0.31 0.69
CA SER A 183 -9.38 1.02 0.32
C SER A 183 -9.55 1.89 -0.94
N ALA A 184 -10.35 1.46 -1.92
CA ALA A 184 -10.64 2.24 -3.12
C ALA A 184 -11.49 3.49 -2.84
N ASN A 185 -12.31 3.49 -1.79
CA ASN A 185 -13.06 4.67 -1.36
C ASN A 185 -12.28 5.51 -0.34
N ASP A 186 -11.43 4.86 0.47
CA ASP A 186 -10.75 5.45 1.62
C ASP A 186 -9.42 6.10 1.27
N PHE A 187 -8.81 5.76 0.12
CA PHE A 187 -7.50 6.27 -0.27
C PHE A 187 -7.52 6.84 -1.70
N ASN A 188 -6.68 7.84 -1.91
CA ASN A 188 -6.31 8.36 -3.22
C ASN A 188 -4.81 8.17 -3.43
N LEU A 189 -4.37 8.16 -4.68
CA LEU A 189 -2.94 8.24 -5.00
C LEU A 189 -2.50 9.70 -5.01
N LEU A 190 -1.39 9.99 -4.33
CA LEU A 190 -0.82 11.31 -4.18
C LEU A 190 0.55 11.36 -4.89
N THR A 191 0.65 12.23 -5.88
CA THR A 191 1.85 12.46 -6.71
C THR A 191 3.08 12.92 -5.92
N VAL A 192 2.87 13.57 -4.78
CA VAL A 192 3.95 14.09 -3.92
C VAL A 192 3.76 13.55 -2.50
N PRO A 193 4.48 12.48 -2.13
CA PRO A 193 4.47 11.93 -0.77
C PRO A 193 4.83 13.01 0.26
N ALA A 194 4.19 12.98 1.43
CA ALA A 194 4.37 14.00 2.47
C ALA A 194 4.62 13.37 3.85
N PRO A 195 5.70 12.59 4.02
CA PRO A 195 6.00 11.97 5.30
C PRO A 195 6.24 13.04 6.37
N ARG A 196 5.65 12.84 7.54
CA ARG A 196 5.84 13.71 8.71
C ARG A 196 5.96 12.85 9.95
N ASN A 197 6.94 13.16 10.79
CA ASN A 197 7.13 12.42 12.03
C ASN A 197 6.31 12.99 13.20
N ASN A 198 6.32 12.28 14.33
CA ASN A 198 5.58 12.61 15.54
C ASN A 198 6.02 13.92 16.22
N ALA A 199 7.23 14.41 15.90
CA ALA A 199 7.73 15.72 16.32
C ALA A 199 7.32 16.86 15.36
N ASN A 200 6.46 16.59 14.38
CA ASN A 200 6.02 17.50 13.32
C ASN A 200 7.13 17.95 12.36
N GLN A 201 8.22 17.20 12.24
CA GLN A 201 9.18 17.41 11.16
C GLN A 201 8.59 16.85 9.86
N ASN A 202 8.44 17.71 8.86
CA ASN A 202 8.09 17.30 7.51
C ASN A 202 9.34 16.79 6.79
N GLY A 203 9.19 15.70 6.04
CA GLY A 203 10.17 15.31 5.05
C GLY A 203 10.20 16.26 3.86
N THR A 204 11.34 16.30 3.20
CA THR A 204 11.58 17.07 1.99
C THR A 204 11.79 16.12 0.83
N VAL A 205 11.13 16.39 -0.29
CA VAL A 205 11.30 15.61 -1.52
C VAL A 205 12.72 15.82 -2.07
N PRO A 206 13.45 14.76 -2.47
CA PRO A 206 14.74 14.90 -3.14
C PRO A 206 14.63 15.74 -4.41
N VAL A 207 15.69 16.48 -4.72
CA VAL A 207 15.82 17.16 -6.01
C VAL A 207 16.03 16.12 -7.11
N SER A 208 15.38 16.31 -8.25
CA SER A 208 15.57 15.51 -9.46
C SER A 208 15.57 16.42 -10.70
N THR A 209 16.18 15.96 -11.80
CA THR A 209 16.20 16.67 -13.07
C THR A 209 15.71 15.79 -14.20
N CYS A 210 14.45 15.96 -14.58
CA CYS A 210 13.83 15.16 -15.63
C CYS A 210 14.51 15.35 -17.00
N GLY A 211 14.78 14.23 -17.68
CA GLY A 211 15.34 14.16 -19.02
C GLY A 211 16.88 14.17 -19.07
N ASN A 212 17.53 13.80 -17.96
CA ASN A 212 18.99 13.76 -17.86
C ASN A 212 19.60 12.35 -18.04
N GLY A 213 18.75 11.36 -18.30
CA GLY A 213 19.09 9.95 -18.47
C GLY A 213 19.32 9.18 -17.16
N THR A 214 19.02 9.77 -16.00
CA THR A 214 19.27 9.20 -14.67
C THR A 214 18.02 9.30 -13.81
N LEU A 215 17.52 8.16 -13.34
CA LEU A 215 16.39 8.12 -12.41
C LEU A 215 16.78 8.74 -11.07
N GLU A 216 16.10 9.83 -10.71
CA GLU A 216 16.33 10.61 -9.50
C GLU A 216 15.02 10.87 -8.74
N GLY A 217 15.12 11.04 -7.42
CA GLY A 217 13.97 11.44 -6.60
C GLY A 217 12.71 10.59 -6.83
N LEU A 218 11.62 11.26 -7.23
CA LEU A 218 10.29 10.67 -7.45
C LEU A 218 10.02 10.27 -8.91
N GLU A 219 11.03 10.34 -9.79
CA GLU A 219 10.87 10.01 -11.21
C GLU A 219 10.47 8.54 -11.41
N GLN A 220 9.54 8.31 -12.32
CA GLN A 220 9.10 6.96 -12.71
C GLN A 220 9.88 6.45 -13.92
N CYS A 221 10.36 7.38 -14.75
CA CYS A 221 11.12 7.16 -15.97
C CYS A 221 12.09 8.34 -16.16
N ASP A 222 13.12 8.13 -16.96
CA ASP A 222 13.91 9.19 -17.58
C ASP A 222 14.48 8.64 -18.89
N ASP A 223 14.11 9.22 -20.02
CA ASP A 223 14.52 8.81 -21.36
C ASP A 223 15.43 9.83 -22.04
N ASN A 224 16.18 10.60 -21.23
CA ASN A 224 17.21 11.53 -21.67
C ASN A 224 16.66 12.70 -22.53
N ASN A 225 15.36 13.00 -22.41
CA ASN A 225 14.76 14.20 -22.96
C ASN A 225 13.44 14.56 -22.20
N THR A 226 12.69 15.56 -22.65
CA THR A 226 11.40 15.95 -22.03
C THR A 226 10.28 16.06 -23.07
N THR A 227 10.38 15.32 -24.16
CA THR A 227 9.45 15.37 -25.30
C THR A 227 8.26 14.49 -24.95
N PRO A 228 7.04 15.02 -24.85
CA PRO A 228 5.89 14.18 -24.57
C PRO A 228 5.60 13.23 -25.74
N GLY A 229 5.10 12.03 -25.43
CA GLY A 229 4.67 11.00 -26.38
C GLY A 229 5.72 9.95 -26.73
N ASP A 230 6.88 9.94 -26.07
CA ASP A 230 7.96 8.96 -26.27
C ASP A 230 8.07 7.91 -25.14
N GLY A 231 7.17 7.96 -24.16
CA GLY A 231 7.13 7.03 -23.03
C GLY A 231 7.48 7.68 -21.69
N CYS A 232 8.06 8.88 -21.68
CA CYS A 232 8.32 9.63 -20.45
C CYS A 232 7.91 11.10 -20.59
N ASN A 233 6.91 11.53 -19.81
CA ASN A 233 6.42 12.90 -19.96
C ASN A 233 7.41 13.92 -19.38
N SER A 234 7.18 15.21 -19.63
CA SER A 234 8.04 16.30 -19.14
C SER A 234 8.07 16.46 -17.61
N SER A 235 7.31 15.65 -16.87
CA SER A 235 7.31 15.55 -15.40
C SER A 235 7.91 14.22 -14.91
N CYS A 236 8.55 13.46 -15.81
CA CYS A 236 9.15 12.14 -15.56
C CYS A 236 8.19 11.14 -14.93
N GLN A 237 6.93 11.19 -15.38
CA GLN A 237 5.97 10.14 -15.16
C GLN A 237 5.91 9.28 -16.42
N VAL A 238 5.81 7.97 -16.22
CA VAL A 238 5.68 7.02 -17.32
C VAL A 238 4.41 7.39 -18.08
N GLU A 239 4.55 7.64 -19.37
CA GLU A 239 3.39 7.83 -20.21
C GLU A 239 2.72 6.48 -20.41
N PRO A 240 1.39 6.42 -20.39
CA PRO A 240 0.70 5.28 -20.96
C PRO A 240 1.27 5.11 -22.37
N PRO A 241 1.70 3.90 -22.76
CA PRO A 241 2.07 3.66 -24.14
C PRO A 241 0.93 4.20 -25.01
N PRO A 242 1.22 4.98 -26.07
CA PRO A 242 0.17 5.38 -26.97
C PRO A 242 -0.44 4.08 -27.48
N CYS A 243 -1.67 3.76 -27.06
CA CYS A 243 -2.45 2.73 -27.70
C CYS A 243 -3.09 3.43 -28.91
N PRO A 244 -2.55 3.32 -30.14
CA PRO A 244 -3.21 3.89 -31.32
C PRO A 244 -4.62 3.33 -31.56
N ASN A 245 -5.02 2.27 -30.82
CA ASN A 245 -6.24 1.50 -30.98
C ASN A 245 -6.94 1.28 -29.63
N ALA A 246 -8.20 0.84 -29.65
CA ALA A 246 -8.95 0.52 -28.43
C ALA A 246 -8.31 -0.67 -27.68
N LYS A 247 -8.40 -0.70 -26.35
CA LYS A 247 -8.04 -1.88 -25.55
C LYS A 247 -8.72 -3.13 -26.11
N GLY A 248 -8.03 -4.27 -26.23
CA GLY A 248 -8.56 -5.50 -26.86
C GLY A 248 -8.51 -5.54 -28.40
N ASP A 249 -8.33 -4.40 -29.09
CA ASP A 249 -8.21 -4.37 -30.56
C ASP A 249 -6.80 -4.81 -31.00
N LEU A 250 -6.59 -6.11 -31.01
CA LEU A 250 -5.29 -6.75 -31.30
C LEU A 250 -4.97 -6.79 -32.79
N ASN A 251 -5.99 -6.69 -33.65
CA ASN A 251 -5.81 -6.73 -35.11
C ASN A 251 -5.76 -5.34 -35.78
N GLY A 252 -6.03 -4.27 -35.01
CA GLY A 252 -5.93 -2.90 -35.47
C GLY A 252 -7.14 -2.38 -36.25
N ALA A 253 -8.29 -3.06 -36.18
CA ALA A 253 -9.50 -2.75 -36.96
C ALA A 253 -10.30 -1.57 -36.42
N ASN A 254 -9.86 -0.95 -35.32
CA ASN A 254 -10.57 0.11 -34.59
C ASN A 254 -11.94 -0.36 -34.07
N GLY A 255 -11.97 -1.57 -33.51
CA GLY A 255 -13.16 -2.15 -32.87
C GLY A 255 -12.96 -3.60 -32.44
N LEU A 256 -13.76 -4.06 -31.48
CA LEU A 256 -13.67 -5.43 -30.95
C LEU A 256 -14.43 -6.41 -31.84
N THR A 257 -13.71 -7.37 -32.38
CA THR A 257 -14.23 -8.38 -33.29
C THR A 257 -13.89 -9.79 -32.79
N PRO A 258 -14.56 -10.84 -33.29
CA PRO A 258 -14.15 -12.21 -33.00
C PRO A 258 -12.70 -12.53 -33.39
N ALA A 259 -12.10 -11.78 -34.32
CA ALA A 259 -10.69 -11.95 -34.70
C ALA A 259 -9.73 -11.51 -33.57
N ASP A 260 -10.15 -10.55 -32.75
CA ASP A 260 -9.38 -10.11 -31.57
C ASP A 260 -9.32 -11.19 -30.50
N VAL A 261 -10.44 -11.90 -30.27
CA VAL A 261 -10.46 -13.06 -29.36
C VAL A 261 -9.46 -14.13 -29.83
N VAL A 262 -9.37 -14.39 -31.14
CA VAL A 262 -8.42 -15.37 -31.67
C VAL A 262 -6.97 -14.94 -31.45
N LEU A 263 -6.66 -13.66 -31.67
CA LEU A 263 -5.34 -13.11 -31.37
C LEU A 263 -5.05 -13.15 -29.86
N MET A 264 -6.02 -12.87 -29.01
CA MET A 264 -5.89 -12.96 -27.56
C MET A 264 -5.57 -14.39 -27.10
N LEU A 265 -6.21 -15.41 -27.69
CA LEU A 265 -5.86 -16.80 -27.42
C LEU A 265 -4.41 -17.11 -27.82
N ILE A 266 -3.93 -16.55 -28.93
CA ILE A 266 -2.53 -16.72 -29.37
C ILE A 266 -1.60 -16.06 -28.35
N CYS A 267 -1.92 -14.84 -27.91
CA CYS A 267 -1.15 -14.11 -26.91
C CYS A 267 -1.05 -14.86 -25.59
N VAL A 268 -2.17 -15.32 -25.05
CA VAL A 268 -2.19 -15.95 -23.73
C VAL A 268 -1.60 -17.36 -23.73
N PHE A 269 -1.83 -18.15 -24.79
CA PHE A 269 -1.52 -19.58 -24.76
C PHE A 269 -0.34 -20.02 -25.63
N ASN A 270 0.03 -19.26 -26.66
CA ASN A 270 1.03 -19.70 -27.65
C ASN A 270 2.28 -18.83 -27.70
N ASP A 271 2.13 -17.50 -27.63
CA ASP A 271 3.25 -16.56 -27.72
C ASP A 271 2.98 -15.26 -26.94
N PRO A 272 3.11 -15.29 -25.60
CA PRO A 272 2.93 -14.10 -24.77
C PRO A 272 4.02 -13.04 -24.98
N THR A 273 5.17 -13.42 -25.55
CA THR A 273 6.27 -12.50 -25.83
C THR A 273 6.10 -11.72 -27.12
N GLY A 274 5.31 -12.23 -28.07
CA GLY A 274 4.98 -11.58 -29.33
C GLY A 274 3.81 -10.60 -29.25
N CYS A 275 3.21 -10.44 -28.07
CA CYS A 275 2.02 -9.63 -27.89
C CYS A 275 2.29 -8.31 -27.21
N ASP A 276 1.56 -7.30 -27.69
CA ASP A 276 1.55 -6.00 -27.06
C ASP A 276 0.63 -6.05 -25.84
N PHE A 277 1.24 -5.94 -24.65
CA PHE A 277 0.56 -5.95 -23.36
C PHE A 277 -0.53 -4.87 -23.30
N CYS A 278 -0.36 -3.74 -23.98
CA CYS A 278 -1.30 -2.62 -23.93
C CYS A 278 -2.68 -2.98 -24.50
N TYR A 279 -2.71 -3.91 -25.47
CA TYR A 279 -3.94 -4.39 -26.08
C TYR A 279 -4.41 -5.71 -25.49
N SER A 280 -3.48 -6.59 -25.13
CA SER A 280 -3.78 -7.97 -24.72
C SER A 280 -4.00 -8.13 -23.22
N ASP A 281 -3.58 -7.17 -22.40
CA ASP A 281 -3.95 -7.13 -20.99
C ASP A 281 -5.26 -6.34 -20.83
N VAL A 282 -6.37 -6.95 -21.27
CA VAL A 282 -7.68 -6.30 -21.25
C VAL A 282 -8.31 -6.16 -19.88
N ASN A 283 -7.67 -6.71 -18.85
CA ASN A 283 -8.02 -6.48 -17.47
C ASN A 283 -7.08 -5.47 -16.76
N SER A 284 -5.93 -5.15 -17.36
CA SER A 284 -4.84 -4.28 -16.85
C SER A 284 -4.22 -4.77 -15.53
N ASP A 285 -4.09 -6.08 -15.30
CA ASP A 285 -3.44 -6.66 -14.12
C ASP A 285 -1.93 -6.91 -14.32
N ASP A 286 -1.38 -6.38 -15.40
CA ASP A 286 -0.03 -6.55 -15.92
C ASP A 286 0.33 -8.03 -16.16
N SER A 287 -0.66 -8.85 -16.51
CA SER A 287 -0.48 -10.26 -16.84
C SER A 287 -1.32 -10.67 -18.05
N LEU A 288 -0.85 -11.65 -18.81
CA LEU A 288 -1.59 -12.23 -19.94
C LEU A 288 -2.06 -13.63 -19.54
N THR A 289 -3.31 -13.73 -19.13
CA THR A 289 -3.89 -14.96 -18.56
C THR A 289 -5.19 -15.33 -19.27
N PRO A 290 -5.74 -16.54 -19.02
CA PRO A 290 -7.06 -16.90 -19.54
C PRO A 290 -8.18 -15.93 -19.14
N SER A 291 -7.99 -15.14 -18.08
CA SER A 291 -8.94 -14.10 -17.66
C SER A 291 -9.11 -13.01 -18.73
N ASP A 292 -8.03 -12.64 -19.42
CA ASP A 292 -8.03 -11.66 -20.51
C ASP A 292 -8.83 -12.18 -21.71
N VAL A 293 -8.66 -13.46 -22.06
CA VAL A 293 -9.47 -14.13 -23.09
C VAL A 293 -10.95 -14.09 -22.74
N VAL A 294 -11.32 -14.35 -21.49
CA VAL A 294 -12.73 -14.35 -21.06
C VAL A 294 -13.33 -12.95 -21.14
N LEU A 295 -12.57 -11.93 -20.78
CA LEU A 295 -13.01 -10.54 -20.84
C LEU A 295 -13.12 -10.04 -22.28
N GLU A 296 -12.14 -10.35 -23.13
CA GLU A 296 -12.19 -10.11 -24.59
C GLU A 296 -13.44 -10.74 -25.20
N LEU A 297 -13.69 -12.02 -24.87
CA LEU A 297 -14.86 -12.75 -25.32
C LEU A 297 -16.16 -12.06 -24.87
N SER A 298 -16.24 -11.66 -23.61
CA SER A 298 -17.42 -10.96 -23.09
C SER A 298 -17.62 -9.60 -23.77
N ALA A 299 -16.55 -8.84 -24.00
CA ALA A 299 -16.61 -7.53 -24.63
C ALA A 299 -17.07 -7.64 -26.10
N VAL A 300 -16.50 -8.57 -26.86
CA VAL A 300 -16.86 -8.83 -28.27
C VAL A 300 -18.30 -9.32 -28.41
N PHE A 301 -18.73 -10.28 -27.58
CA PHE A 301 -20.03 -10.95 -27.78
C PHE A 301 -21.19 -10.32 -27.03
N ASN A 302 -20.94 -9.65 -25.90
CA ASN A 302 -21.99 -9.04 -25.07
C ASN A 302 -21.99 -7.51 -25.12
N SER A 303 -21.14 -6.89 -25.95
CA SER A 303 -20.95 -5.43 -25.96
C SER A 303 -20.61 -4.88 -24.57
N ALA A 304 -19.94 -5.70 -23.74
CA ALA A 304 -19.49 -5.29 -22.44
C ALA A 304 -18.32 -4.32 -22.60
N SER A 305 -18.26 -3.28 -21.79
CA SER A 305 -17.03 -2.52 -21.63
C SER A 305 -16.02 -3.37 -20.88
N PHE A 306 -14.74 -3.28 -21.24
CA PHE A 306 -13.69 -3.79 -20.37
C PHE A 306 -13.82 -3.16 -18.98
N PRO A 307 -13.46 -3.91 -17.91
CA PRO A 307 -13.39 -3.33 -16.58
C PRO A 307 -12.55 -2.05 -16.64
N PRO A 308 -12.97 -0.97 -15.96
CA PRO A 308 -12.23 0.28 -15.99
C PRO A 308 -10.88 0.07 -15.36
N CYS A 309 -9.86 -0.06 -16.19
CA CYS A 309 -8.48 0.04 -15.75
C CYS A 309 -7.72 0.94 -16.70
N THR A 310 -7.98 2.24 -16.53
CA THR A 310 -6.95 3.24 -16.77
C THR A 310 -5.91 3.07 -15.66
N PRO A 311 -4.62 2.84 -15.96
CA PRO A 311 -3.58 3.13 -14.96
C PRO A 311 -3.81 4.56 -14.45
N PRO A 312 -3.59 4.82 -13.15
CA PRO A 312 -3.76 6.18 -12.65
C PRO A 312 -2.76 7.06 -13.39
N ILE A 313 -3.33 8.07 -14.04
CA ILE A 313 -2.70 9.32 -14.48
C ILE A 313 -1.87 9.85 -13.33
#